data_AF-A0A090UZH2-F1
#
_entry.id   AF-A0A090UZH2-F1
#
_cell.length_a   1.000
_cell.length_b   1.000
_cell.length_c   1.000
_cell.angle_alpha   90.00
_cell.angle_beta   90.00
_cell.angle_gamma   90.00
#
_symmetry.space_group_name_H-M   'P 1'
#
loop_
_entity.id
_entity.type
_entity.pdbx_description
1 polymer ?
#
loop_
_entity_poly.entity_id
_entity_poly.type
_entity_poly.pdbx_seq_one_letter_code
_entity_poly.pdbx_strand_id
1 'polypeptide(L)' 'MESRGVEFEMVNIDLVPEAADTLREQGFRQLPVVIAGDTSWSGFRPDMINRLLPASRVASA' A
#
# COMPACT_ATOMS: atom_id res chain seq x y z
N MET A 1 4.02 4.19 -6.52
CA MET A 1 3.51 2.89 -7.03
C MET A 1 3.32 2.95 -8.53
N GLU A 2 2.76 4.05 -9.08
CA GLU A 2 2.69 4.30 -10.53
C GLU A 2 4.02 4.13 -11.27
N SER A 3 5.11 4.74 -10.78
CA SER A 3 6.43 4.63 -11.42
C SER A 3 6.98 3.21 -11.50
N ARG A 4 6.37 2.27 -10.77
CA ARG A 4 6.75 0.85 -10.77
C ARG A 4 5.69 -0.04 -11.42
N GLY A 5 4.64 0.54 -12.02
CA GLY A 5 3.56 -0.21 -12.69
C GLY A 5 2.71 -1.05 -11.74
N VAL A 6 2.67 -0.71 -10.45
CA VAL A 6 1.79 -1.38 -9.48
C VAL A 6 0.45 -0.69 -9.53
N GLU A 7 -0.63 -1.43 -9.79
CA GLU A 7 -2.00 -0.94 -9.64
C GLU A 7 -2.36 -0.83 -8.16
N PHE A 8 -2.99 0.28 -7.78
CA PHE A 8 -3.43 0.54 -6.43
C PHE A 8 -4.63 1.48 -6.45
N GLU A 9 -5.43 1.40 -5.41
CA GLU A 9 -6.47 2.38 -5.13
C GLU A 9 -5.97 3.34 -4.05
N MET A 10 -6.27 4.64 -4.21
CA MET A 10 -5.97 5.64 -3.20
C MET A 10 -7.26 6.04 -2.49
N VAL A 11 -7.31 5.80 -1.18
CA VAL A 11 -8.41 6.21 -0.33
C VAL A 11 -7.97 7.42 0.49
N ASN A 12 -8.63 8.57 0.27
CA ASN A 12 -8.42 9.75 1.12
C ASN A 12 -9.27 9.61 2.39
N ILE A 13 -8.60 9.31 3.51
CA ILE A 13 -9.25 9.09 4.79
C ILE A 13 -9.91 10.35 5.38
N ASP A 14 -9.53 11.56 4.92
CA ASP A 14 -10.19 12.80 5.35
C ASP A 14 -11.62 12.89 4.80
N LEU A 15 -11.90 12.19 3.69
CA LEU A 15 -13.23 12.09 3.08
C LEU A 15 -14.00 10.86 3.56
N VAL A 16 -13.33 9.93 4.27
CA VAL A 16 -13.89 8.65 4.72
C VAL A 16 -13.47 8.40 6.18
N PRO A 17 -14.13 9.06 7.16
CA PRO A 17 -13.74 8.97 8.57
C PRO A 17 -13.78 7.53 9.12
N GLU A 18 -14.70 6.69 8.63
CA GLU A 18 -14.78 5.26 8.99
C GLU A 18 -13.51 4.48 8.65
N ALA A 19 -12.87 4.79 7.51
CA ALA A 19 -11.59 4.20 7.14
C ALA A 19 -10.48 4.65 8.10
N ALA A 20 -10.51 5.92 8.52
CA ALA A 20 -9.55 6.45 9.47
C ALA A 20 -9.67 5.78 10.85
N ASP A 21 -10.89 5.53 11.32
CA ASP A 21 -11.15 4.82 12.58
C ASP A 21 -10.71 3.36 12.50
N THR A 22 -11.07 2.67 11.41
CA THR A 22 -10.66 1.28 11.15
C THR A 22 -9.14 1.13 11.14
N LEU A 23 -8.40 2.10 10.57
CA LEU A 23 -6.93 2.09 10.58
C LEU A 23 -6.36 2.30 11.98
N ARG A 24 -6.98 3.15 12.81
CA ARG A 24 -6.57 3.37 14.20
C ARG A 24 -6.80 2.14 15.06
N GLU A 25 -7.93 1.44 14.88
CA GLU A 25 -8.24 0.18 15.57
C GLU A 25 -7.25 -0.93 15.24
N GLN A 26 -6.78 -0.98 13.98
CA GLN A 26 -5.69 -1.87 13.55
C GLN A 26 -4.32 -1.48 14.12
N GLY A 27 -4.23 -0.35 14.85
CA GLY A 27 -3.01 0.11 15.50
C GLY A 27 -2.11 0.98 14.64
N PHE A 28 -2.53 1.36 13.43
CA PHE A 28 -1.77 2.30 12.61
C PHE A 28 -1.84 3.71 13.22
N ARG A 29 -0.67 4.34 13.34
CA ARG A 29 -0.52 5.69 13.89
C ARG A 29 0.15 6.67 12.93
N GLN A 30 0.59 6.18 11.77
CA GLN A 30 1.31 6.95 10.78
C GLN A 30 0.70 6.71 9.40
N LEU A 31 0.63 7.77 8.60
CA LEU A 31 0.23 7.74 7.21
C LEU A 31 1.46 7.91 6.29
N PRO A 32 1.38 7.48 5.02
CA PRO A 32 0.29 6.69 4.42
C PRO A 32 0.27 5.26 4.97
N VAL A 33 -0.91 4.63 4.99
CA VAL A 33 -1.03 3.18 5.20
C VAL A 33 -1.20 2.52 3.83
N VAL A 34 -0.46 1.43 3.60
CA VAL A 34 -0.59 0.61 2.41
C VAL A 34 -1.01 -0.78 2.84
N ILE A 35 -2.05 -1.30 2.20
CA ILE A 35 -2.55 -2.66 2.37
C ILE A 35 -2.39 -3.35 1.02
N ALA A 36 -1.73 -4.50 1.01
CA ALA A 36 -1.43 -5.28 -0.18
C ALA A 36 -1.59 -6.78 0.13
N GLY A 37 -2.78 -7.32 -0.18
CA GLY A 37 -3.16 -8.68 0.20
C GLY A 37 -3.08 -8.86 1.72
N ASP A 38 -2.33 -9.86 2.17
CA ASP A 38 -2.13 -10.17 3.59
C ASP A 38 -1.10 -9.26 4.29
N THR A 39 -0.42 -8.37 3.54
CA THR A 39 0.62 -7.49 4.11
C THR A 39 0.13 -6.06 4.18
N SER A 40 0.31 -5.44 5.35
CA SER A 40 -0.01 -4.04 5.56
C SER A 40 1.11 -3.32 6.32
N TRP A 41 1.38 -2.08 5.97
CA TRP A 41 2.37 -1.27 6.68
C TRP A 41 2.01 0.22 6.66
N SER A 42 2.58 0.96 7.60
CA SER A 42 2.51 2.43 7.64
C SER A 42 3.83 3.09 7.26
N GLY A 43 3.73 4.27 6.65
CA GLY A 43 4.86 5.13 6.28
C GLY A 43 5.47 4.82 4.91
N PHE A 44 6.42 5.66 4.51
CA PHE A 44 7.12 5.50 3.23
C PHE A 44 8.15 4.38 3.31
N ARG A 45 7.78 3.20 2.79
CA ARG A 45 8.60 1.98 2.79
C ARG A 45 8.89 1.52 1.35
N PRO A 46 9.87 2.12 0.65
CA PRO A 46 10.19 1.74 -0.73
C PRO A 46 10.65 0.29 -0.87
N ASP A 47 11.18 -0.30 0.21
CA ASP A 47 11.57 -1.70 0.33
C ASP A 47 10.35 -2.64 0.26
N MET A 48 9.27 -2.33 0.99
CA MET A 48 8.03 -3.11 0.96
C MET A 48 7.33 -2.99 -0.40
N ILE A 49 7.33 -1.79 -0.99
CA ILE A 49 6.80 -1.55 -2.33
C ILE A 49 7.56 -2.37 -3.39
N ASN A 50 8.88 -2.56 -3.25
CA ASN A 50 9.66 -3.38 -4.18
C ASN A 50 9.24 -4.86 -4.12
N ARG A 51 8.78 -5.36 -2.96
CA ARG A 51 8.34 -6.76 -2.81
C ARG A 51 7.00 -7.05 -3.50
N LEU A 52 6.20 -6.02 -3.76
CA LEU A 52 4.94 -6.14 -4.48
C LEU A 52 5.10 -6.32 -5.99
N LEU A 53 6.29 -6.04 -6.51
CA LEU A 53 6.54 -6.26 -7.93
C LEU A 53 6.56 -7.76 -8.19
N PRO A 54 5.68 -8.29 -9.06
CA PRO A 54 5.78 -9.68 -9.47
C PRO A 54 7.18 -9.90 -10.07
N ALA A 55 7.79 -11.06 -9.80
CA ALA A 55 9.12 -11.41 -10.28
C ALA A 55 9.26 -11.49 -11.82
N SER A 56 8.25 -11.08 -12.59
CA SER A 56 8.21 -11.31 -14.03
C SER A 56 8.05 -10.02 -14.83
N ARG A 57 9.19 -9.53 -15.32
CA ARG A 57 9.35 -9.16 -16.73
C ARG A 57 10.79 -9.41 -17.20
N VAL A 58 11.32 -10.59 -16.91
CA VAL A 58 12.57 -11.09 -17.50
C VAL A 58 12.37 -12.52 -17.99
N ALA A 59 11.40 -12.72 -18.88
CA ALA A 59 11.31 -13.90 -19.75
C ALA A 59 10.15 -13.71 -20.73
N SER A 60 10.41 -13.09 -21.87
CA SER A 60 9.71 -13.40 -23.13
C SER A 60 10.51 -12.81 -24.29
N ALA A 61 11.05 -13.75 -25.07
CA ALA A 61 11.62 -13.68 -26.43
C ALA A 61 12.94 -12.90 -26.62
#